data_AF-A0A7C2E4B2-F1
#
_entry.id   AF-A0A7C2E4B2-F1
#
_cell.length_a   1.000
_cell.length_b   1.000
_cell.length_c   1.000
_cell.angle_alpha   90.00
_cell.angle_beta   90.00
_cell.angle_gamma   90.00
#
_symmetry.space_group_name_H-M   'P 1'
#
loop_
_entity.id
_entity.type
_entity.pdbx_description
1 polymer ?
#
loop_
_entity_poly.entity_id
_entity_poly.type
_entity_poly.pdbx_seq_one_letter_code
_entity_poly.pdbx_strand_id
1 'polypeptide(L)'
;MEIDLERAKRAVVELGTALDEARQVVRPGAPGQIRVKTEGKVIELPTSWALAGMAVFALATLLSTLPIPIPRRPREEEPLGIG
;
A
#
# COMPACT_ATOMS: atom_id res chain seq x y z
N MET A 1 -6.43 24.91 -4.53
CA MET A 1 -5.78 23.67 -4.10
C MET A 1 -4.31 23.79 -4.45
N GLU A 2 -3.52 24.42 -3.58
CA GLU A 2 -2.06 24.44 -3.74
C GLU A 2 -1.58 23.02 -3.44
N ILE A 3 -1.08 22.32 -4.46
CA ILE A 3 -0.34 21.08 -4.24
C ILE A 3 0.93 21.53 -3.53
N ASP A 4 0.99 21.23 -2.25
CA ASP A 4 2.13 21.54 -1.40
C ASP A 4 3.35 20.79 -1.94
N LEU A 5 4.18 21.49 -2.72
CA LEU A 5 5.30 20.92 -3.47
C LEU A 5 6.26 20.19 -2.54
N GLU A 6 6.40 20.67 -1.30
CA GLU A 6 7.21 20.03 -0.26
C GLU A 6 6.60 18.70 0.19
N ARG A 7 5.28 18.60 0.29
CA ARG A 7 4.58 17.34 0.59
C ARG A 7 4.74 16.33 -0.54
N ALA A 8 4.61 16.78 -1.79
CA ALA A 8 4.82 15.93 -2.96
C ALA A 8 6.28 15.43 -3.04
N LYS A 9 7.25 16.31 -2.80
CA LYS A 9 8.68 15.97 -2.79
C LYS A 9 9.01 14.95 -1.70
N ARG A 10 8.46 15.12 -0.49
CA ARG A 10 8.65 14.16 0.61
C ARG A 10 8.05 12.78 0.27
N ALA A 11 6.84 12.76 -0.30
CA ALA A 11 6.19 11.51 -0.72
C ALA A 11 6.99 10.78 -1.82
N VAL A 12 7.59 11.50 -2.77
CA VAL A 12 8.43 10.90 -3.81
C VAL A 12 9.70 10.28 -3.23
N VAL A 13 10.32 10.93 -2.25
CA VAL A 13 11.52 10.39 -1.56
C VAL A 13 11.15 9.12 -0.79
N GLU A 14 10.07 9.13 -0.02
CA GLU A 14 9.59 7.96 0.73
C GLU A 14 9.24 6.79 -0.20
N LEU A 15 8.58 7.08 -1.33
CA LEU A 15 8.30 6.09 -2.36
C LEU A 15 9.58 5.48 -2.96
N GLY A 16 10.60 6.31 -3.19
CA GLY A 16 11.89 5.87 -3.70
C GLY A 16 12.59 4.90 -2.74
N THR A 17 12.59 5.20 -1.45
CA THR A 17 13.17 4.32 -0.42
C THR A 17 12.40 3.00 -0.32
N ALA A 18 11.06 3.05 -0.27
CA ALA A 18 10.23 1.85 -0.26
C ALA A 18 10.41 0.98 -1.51
N LEU A 19 10.62 1.61 -2.68
CA LEU A 19 10.88 0.90 -3.92
C LEU A 19 12.26 0.24 -3.93
N ASP A 20 13.28 0.87 -3.34
CA ASP A 20 14.61 0.28 -3.20
C ASP A 20 14.58 -0.95 -2.29
N GLU A 21 13.91 -0.86 -1.14
CA GLU A 21 13.67 -2.01 -0.25
C GLU A 21 12.91 -3.12 -0.97
N ALA A 22 11.84 -2.78 -1.70
CA ALA A 22 11.06 -3.74 -2.47
C ALA A 22 11.90 -4.43 -3.57
N ARG A 23 12.86 -3.75 -4.20
CA ARG A 23 13.77 -4.34 -5.20
C ARG A 23 14.75 -5.35 -4.60
N GLN A 24 15.03 -5.27 -3.29
CA GLN A 24 15.84 -6.30 -2.62
C GLN A 24 15.03 -7.59 -2.42
N VAL A 25 13.71 -7.46 -2.31
CA VAL A 25 12.75 -8.54 -2.08
C VAL A 25 12.27 -9.15 -3.41
N VAL A 26 12.00 -8.32 -4.42
CA VAL A 26 11.43 -8.73 -5.71
C VAL A 26 12.48 -8.71 -6.81
N ARG A 27 12.72 -9.85 -7.45
CA ARG A 27 13.67 -10.03 -8.55
C ARG A 27 12.97 -10.60 -9.78
N PRO A 28 13.48 -10.32 -11.01
CA PRO A 28 12.98 -10.99 -12.20
C PRO A 28 13.20 -12.51 -12.12
N GLY A 29 12.14 -13.27 -12.44
CA GLY A 29 12.14 -14.72 -12.54
C GLY A 29 12.47 -15.20 -13.95
N ALA A 30 12.03 -16.41 -14.28
CA ALA A 30 11.93 -16.87 -15.66
C ALA A 30 10.99 -15.96 -16.47
N PRO A 31 11.00 -16.02 -17.82
CA PRO A 31 10.09 -15.23 -18.65
C PRO A 31 8.63 -15.37 -18.19
N GLY A 32 7.97 -14.25 -17.90
CA GLY A 32 6.59 -14.22 -17.39
C GLY A 32 6.43 -14.47 -15.88
N GLN A 33 7.54 -14.49 -15.12
CA GLN A 33 7.53 -14.69 -13.67
C GLN A 33 8.36 -13.66 -12.91
N ILE A 34 7.99 -13.45 -11.65
CA ILE A 34 8.70 -12.68 -10.65
C ILE A 34 9.08 -13.58 -9.49
N ARG A 35 10.26 -13.37 -8.93
CA ARG A 35 10.75 -14.04 -7.71
C ARG A 35 10.60 -13.10 -6.53
N VAL A 36 9.96 -13.54 -5.47
CA VAL A 36 9.78 -12.78 -4.23
C VAL A 36 10.50 -13.50 -3.09
N LYS A 37 11.46 -12.84 -2.47
CA LYS A 37 12.20 -13.34 -1.31
C LYS A 37 11.36 -13.12 -0.05
N THR A 38 11.00 -14.20 0.62
CA THR A 38 10.33 -14.16 1.94
C THR A 38 11.32 -14.61 3.02
N GLU A 39 10.95 -14.50 4.30
CA GLU A 39 11.85 -14.82 5.42
C GLU A 39 12.42 -16.25 5.37
N GLY A 40 11.67 -17.22 4.85
CA GLY A 40 12.09 -18.63 4.80
C GLY A 40 12.34 -19.21 3.41
N LYS A 41 11.96 -18.52 2.32
CA LYS A 41 12.02 -19.06 0.96
C LYS A 41 11.89 -18.00 -0.13
N VAL A 42 12.32 -18.34 -1.34
CA VAL A 42 11.99 -17.59 -2.55
C VAL A 42 10.77 -18.23 -3.19
N ILE A 43 9.73 -17.44 -3.44
CA ILE A 43 8.52 -17.86 -4.17
C ILE A 43 8.57 -17.31 -5.60
N GLU A 44 8.14 -18.12 -6.56
CA GLU A 44 7.96 -17.72 -7.96
C GLU A 44 6.47 -17.45 -8.20
N LEU A 45 6.17 -16.27 -8.72
CA LEU A 45 4.82 -15.83 -9.01
C LEU A 45 4.73 -15.42 -10.48
N PRO A 46 3.61 -15.67 -11.16
CA PRO A 46 3.35 -15.10 -12.47
C PRO A 46 3.41 -13.56 -12.43
N THR A 47 3.92 -12.92 -13.47
CA THR A 47 3.98 -11.45 -13.56
C THR A 47 2.59 -10.79 -13.48
N SER A 48 1.52 -11.53 -13.79
CA SER A 48 0.13 -11.06 -13.61
C SER A 48 -0.19 -10.69 -12.15
N TRP A 49 0.47 -11.28 -11.15
CA TRP A 49 0.31 -10.90 -9.75
C TRP A 49 0.86 -9.50 -9.44
N ALA A 50 1.97 -9.10 -10.08
CA ALA A 50 2.45 -7.72 -9.96
C ALA A 50 1.46 -6.72 -10.56
N LEU A 51 0.83 -7.09 -11.69
CA LEU A 51 -0.20 -6.26 -12.33
C LEU A 51 -1.45 -6.13 -11.46
N ALA A 52 -1.88 -7.24 -10.84
CA ALA A 52 -2.98 -7.21 -9.87
C ALA A 52 -2.66 -6.33 -8.66
N GLY A 53 -1.43 -6.41 -8.12
CA GLY A 53 -0.97 -5.55 -7.03
C GLY A 53 -0.99 -4.06 -7.39
N MET A 54 -0.52 -3.70 -8.59
CA MET A 54 -0.60 -2.33 -9.11
C MET A 54 -2.06 -1.85 -9.23
N ALA A 55 -2.96 -2.70 -9.74
CA ALA A 55 -4.38 -2.36 -9.89
C ALA A 55 -5.06 -2.11 -8.54
N VAL A 56 -4.80 -2.96 -7.55
CA VAL A 56 -5.30 -2.78 -6.17
C VAL A 56 -4.73 -1.51 -5.54
N PHE A 57 -3.44 -1.24 -5.71
CA PHE A 57 -2.79 -0.04 -5.20
C PHE A 57 -3.36 1.25 -5.82
N ALA A 58 -3.57 1.26 -7.15
CA ALA A 58 -4.19 2.38 -7.84
C ALA A 58 -5.63 2.61 -7.35
N LEU A 59 -6.41 1.54 -7.17
CA LEU A 59 -7.76 1.62 -6.63
C LEU A 59 -7.76 2.17 -5.20
N ALA A 60 -6.88 1.66 -4.33
CA ALA A 60 -6.75 2.15 -2.95
C ALA A 60 -6.33 3.62 -2.90
N THR A 61 -5.45 4.05 -3.80
CA THR A 61 -5.02 5.44 -3.92
C THR A 61 -6.19 6.34 -4.33
N LEU A 62 -6.97 5.93 -5.34
CA LEU A 62 -8.16 6.66 -5.79
C LEU A 62 -9.20 6.76 -4.66
N LEU A 63 -9.48 5.66 -3.97
CA LEU A 63 -10.40 5.62 -2.82
C LEU A 63 -9.90 6.51 -1.66
N SER A 64 -8.59 6.61 -1.45
CA SER A 64 -8.01 7.48 -0.42
C SER A 64 -8.12 8.97 -0.74
N THR A 65 -8.18 9.34 -2.03
CA THR A 65 -8.39 10.73 -2.47
C THR A 65 -9.87 11.15 -2.44
N LEU A 66 -10.79 10.18 -2.46
CA LEU A 66 -12.19 10.45 -2.26
C LEU A 66 -12.43 10.70 -0.76
N PRO A 67 -13.15 11.77 -0.38
CA PRO A 67 -13.61 11.94 0.99
C PRO A 67 -14.73 10.91 1.20
N ILE A 68 -14.36 9.65 1.41
CA ILE A 68 -15.31 8.61 1.79
C ILE A 68 -15.70 8.97 3.22
N PRO A 69 -16.96 9.36 3.50
CA PRO A 69 -17.41 9.54 4.86
C PRO A 69 -17.45 8.14 5.47
N ILE A 70 -16.35 7.72 6.09
CA ILE A 70 -16.33 6.52 6.93
C ILE A 70 -17.33 6.83 8.05
N PRO A 71 -18.47 6.12 8.16
CA PRO A 71 -19.35 6.30 9.29
C PRO A 71 -18.52 5.95 10.52
N ARG A 72 -18.20 6.96 11.35
CA ARG A 72 -17.60 6.70 12.66
C ARG A 72 -18.57 5.77 13.37
N ARG A 73 -18.15 4.53 13.59
CA ARG A 73 -18.85 3.58 14.45
C ARG A 73 -19.20 4.33 15.74
N PRO A 74 -20.47 4.46 16.14
CA PRO A 74 -20.80 5.10 17.40
C PRO A 74 -20.03 4.34 18.47
N ARG A 75 -19.18 5.07 19.18
CA ARG A 75 -18.45 4.60 20.35
C ARG A 75 -19.53 4.11 21.31
N GLU A 76 -19.64 2.81 21.53
CA GLU A 76 -20.48 2.25 22.59
C GLU A 76 -20.13 3.02 23.86
N GLU A 77 -21.10 3.81 24.32
CA GLU A 77 -21.06 4.47 25.60
C GLU A 77 -20.99 3.36 26.64
N GLU A 78 -19.80 3.17 27.20
CA GLU A 78 -19.58 2.43 28.44
C GLU A 78 -20.57 2.97 29.47
N PRO A 79 -21.54 2.17 29.98
CA PRO A 79 -22.49 2.69 30.93
C PRO A 79 -21.71 2.99 32.20
N LEU A 80 -21.52 4.27 32.49
CA LEU A 80 -21.16 4.78 33.80
C LEU A 80 -22.31 4.43 34.74
N GLY A 81 -22.33 3.18 35.21
CA GLY A 81 -23.02 2.82 36.42
C GLY A 81 -22.29 3.47 37.57
N ILE A 82 -22.77 4.63 38.03
CA ILE A 82 -22.90 5.03 39.43
C ILE A 82 -24.00 6.10 39.49
N GLY A 83 -25.06 5.80 40.25
CA GLY A 83 -26.19 6.66 40.57
C GLY A 83 -27.23 5.85 41.30
#